data_AF-A0A673MHP4-F1
#
_entry.id   AF-A0A673MHP4-F1
#
_cell.length_a   1.000
_cell.length_b   1.000
_cell.length_c   1.000
_cell.angle_alpha   90.00
_cell.angle_beta   90.00
_cell.angle_gamma   90.00
#
_symmetry.space_group_name_H-M   'P 1'
#
loop_
_entity.id
_entity.type
_entity.pdbx_description
1 polymer ?
#
loop_
_entity_poly.entity_id
_entity_poly.type
_entity_poly.pdbx_seq_one_letter_code
_entity_poly.pdbx_strand_id
1 'polypeptide(L)'
;MHLYNVAIFNTISSNELHICVCPLVCSLCKRCDNIPEKYGEKITLQQHKLTVHYFCLLMSSGICQRGEEDEDVHGFLVDDIKKEIRRSSRLRCMHCKKVGASVGCSIKRCRQMVHMPCGLEQEFIFQSFCKKHAPSQSCVSSPSLPLSCSVCLEPIEPVLSYNVLKCPACHGSWFHRNCVQHYAHSAAMFFFKCTLCNNKDQFQQEMLRMGICIPERDAAWELEENAYGDLLQVYQHCDAVNCRSQKGRKYSSQYFEIVRCKLCGSRGTHRKCSNLKLYESNWICADCKAAVEGKSELSELLFKMCLCRIIPKLHAWIVFLPQSQCHCQTILNHHWL
;
A
#
# COMPACT_ATOMS: atom_id res chain seq x y z
N MET A 1 24.44 -36.32 -21.71
CA MET A 1 25.80 -36.87 -21.52
C MET A 1 26.70 -35.68 -21.18
N HIS A 2 27.23 -35.63 -19.94
CA HIS A 2 28.26 -34.74 -19.36
C HIS A 2 28.10 -33.20 -19.55
N LEU A 3 27.74 -32.45 -18.49
CA LEU A 3 28.63 -31.76 -17.52
C LEU A 3 29.67 -30.85 -18.18
N TYR A 4 29.66 -29.55 -17.88
CA TYR A 4 30.81 -28.79 -17.33
C TYR A 4 30.40 -27.38 -16.87
N ASN A 5 30.69 -27.13 -15.59
CA ASN A 5 30.80 -25.83 -14.93
C ASN A 5 31.95 -25.01 -15.53
N VAL A 6 31.86 -23.67 -15.47
CA VAL A 6 32.99 -22.84 -15.02
C VAL A 6 32.47 -21.66 -14.19
N ALA A 7 32.66 -21.77 -12.88
CA ALA A 7 32.62 -20.66 -11.93
C ALA A 7 33.98 -19.96 -11.96
N ILE A 8 33.98 -18.63 -12.04
CA ILE A 8 35.21 -17.82 -11.98
C ILE A 8 35.59 -17.64 -10.51
N PHE A 9 36.74 -18.20 -10.14
CA PHE A 9 37.44 -17.97 -8.88
C PHE A 9 38.15 -16.61 -8.90
N ASN A 10 38.04 -15.85 -7.81
CA ASN A 10 39.09 -14.92 -7.40
C ASN A 10 39.54 -15.32 -5.99
N THR A 11 40.82 -15.66 -5.87
CA THR A 11 41.51 -16.07 -4.65
C THR A 11 42.19 -14.88 -3.98
N ILE A 12 41.88 -14.62 -2.70
CA ILE A 12 42.76 -13.86 -1.77
C ILE A 12 42.73 -14.53 -0.38
N SER A 13 43.90 -15.02 0.02
CA SER A 13 44.53 -15.10 1.36
C SER A 13 43.73 -15.50 2.62
N SER A 14 44.02 -16.71 3.09
CA SER A 14 44.24 -17.18 4.47
C SER A 14 43.51 -16.55 5.68
N ASN A 15 42.82 -17.45 6.40
CA ASN A 15 42.52 -17.44 7.83
C ASN A 15 41.37 -16.57 8.35
N GLU A 16 40.13 -16.82 7.91
CA GLU A 16 38.96 -16.79 8.80
C GLU A 16 37.97 -17.89 8.39
N LEU A 17 37.57 -18.73 9.34
CA LEU A 17 36.46 -19.66 9.18
C LEU A 17 35.18 -18.83 8.98
N HIS A 18 34.86 -18.50 7.72
CA HIS A 18 33.55 -17.99 7.36
C HIS A 18 32.52 -19.10 7.61
N ILE A 19 31.99 -19.10 8.83
CA ILE A 19 30.75 -19.78 9.18
C ILE A 19 29.72 -19.28 8.17
N CYS A 20 29.27 -20.17 7.29
CA CYS A 20 28.14 -19.91 6.41
C CYS A 20 26.93 -19.62 7.32
N VAL A 21 26.61 -18.34 7.52
CA VAL A 21 25.48 -17.93 8.37
C VAL A 21 24.22 -18.39 7.67
N CYS A 22 23.68 -19.55 8.09
CA CYS A 22 22.34 -19.95 7.71
C CYS A 22 21.39 -18.77 7.95
N PRO A 23 20.62 -18.30 6.95
CA PRO A 23 19.66 -17.24 7.17
C PRO A 23 18.72 -17.65 8.31
N LEU A 24 18.72 -16.86 9.39
CA LEU A 24 18.02 -17.19 10.63
C LEU A 24 16.58 -17.60 10.34
N VAL A 25 16.18 -18.80 10.77
CA VAL A 25 14.89 -19.39 10.41
C VAL A 25 13.80 -18.88 11.36
N CYS A 26 12.63 -18.54 10.83
CA CYS A 26 11.49 -18.18 11.68
C CYS A 26 11.05 -19.37 12.54
N SER A 27 10.94 -19.14 13.85
CA SER A 27 10.68 -20.18 14.84
C SER A 27 9.27 -20.74 14.79
N LEU A 28 8.31 -20.03 14.17
CA LEU A 28 6.94 -20.48 13.97
C LEU A 28 6.76 -21.21 12.63
N CYS A 29 7.05 -20.54 11.50
CA CYS A 29 6.79 -21.12 10.18
C CYS A 29 7.91 -22.00 9.63
N LYS A 30 9.08 -21.99 10.26
CA LYS A 30 10.29 -22.73 9.85
C LYS A 30 10.81 -22.37 8.44
N ARG A 31 10.46 -21.20 7.91
CA ARG A 31 11.00 -20.66 6.65
C ARG A 31 12.11 -19.63 6.93
N CYS A 32 13.10 -19.58 6.05
CA CYS A 32 14.16 -18.57 6.07
C CYS A 32 13.84 -17.34 5.23
N ASP A 33 12.81 -17.39 4.38
CA ASP A 33 12.38 -16.27 3.52
C ASP A 33 12.24 -14.97 4.31
N ASN A 34 12.62 -13.85 3.71
CA ASN A 34 12.41 -12.52 4.27
C ASN A 34 11.73 -11.64 3.22
N ILE A 35 10.39 -11.73 3.17
CA ILE A 35 9.55 -10.97 2.24
C ILE A 35 8.56 -10.18 3.12
N PRO A 36 8.92 -8.97 3.58
CA PRO A 36 8.14 -8.22 4.55
C PRO A 36 6.70 -7.96 4.12
N GLU A 37 6.45 -7.76 2.83
CA GLU A 37 5.12 -7.51 2.27
C GLU A 37 4.21 -8.73 2.42
N LYS A 38 4.79 -9.94 2.43
CA LYS A 38 4.06 -11.20 2.52
C LYS A 38 4.01 -11.74 3.94
N TYR A 39 5.09 -11.60 4.69
CA TYR A 39 5.27 -12.25 5.99
C TYR A 39 5.35 -11.28 7.17
N GLY A 40 5.31 -9.98 6.91
CA GLY A 40 5.65 -8.96 7.90
C GLY A 40 7.16 -8.92 8.14
N GLU A 41 7.59 -7.91 8.87
CA GLU A 41 8.99 -7.75 9.26
C GLU A 41 9.53 -9.03 9.93
N LYS A 42 10.77 -9.39 9.61
CA LYS A 42 11.44 -10.53 10.19
C LYS A 42 12.37 -10.07 11.30
N ILE A 43 11.93 -10.30 12.53
CA ILE A 43 12.53 -9.75 13.74
C ILE A 43 13.40 -10.81 14.40
N THR A 44 14.60 -10.42 14.83
CA THR A 44 15.56 -11.29 15.51
C THR A 44 15.97 -10.71 16.85
N LEU A 45 15.64 -11.43 17.92
CA LEU A 45 16.08 -11.13 19.27
C LEU A 45 17.32 -11.97 19.61
N GLN A 46 18.50 -11.37 19.44
CA GLN A 46 19.79 -12.06 19.59
C GLN A 46 19.97 -12.66 20.99
N GLN A 47 19.60 -11.92 22.03
CA GLN A 47 19.69 -12.34 23.44
C GLN A 47 18.88 -13.62 23.73
N HIS A 48 17.82 -13.86 22.95
CA HIS A 48 16.95 -15.02 23.11
C HIS A 48 17.12 -16.08 22.02
N LYS A 49 18.04 -15.86 21.05
CA LYS A 49 18.23 -16.71 19.87
C LYS A 49 16.89 -17.00 19.17
N LEU A 50 16.04 -15.98 19.07
CA LEU A 50 14.67 -16.09 18.58
C LEU A 50 14.51 -15.23 17.34
N THR A 51 14.15 -15.86 16.23
CA THR A 51 13.77 -15.16 14.99
C THR A 51 12.34 -15.53 14.64
N VAL A 52 11.52 -14.54 14.31
CA VAL A 52 10.11 -14.70 13.95
C VAL A 52 9.70 -13.69 12.88
N HIS A 53 8.77 -14.07 12.03
CA HIS A 53 8.06 -13.12 11.18
C HIS A 53 6.91 -12.49 11.94
N TYR A 54 6.72 -11.19 11.80
CA TYR A 54 5.67 -10.46 12.51
C TYR A 54 4.27 -11.01 12.20
N PHE A 55 3.93 -11.30 10.94
CA PHE A 55 2.63 -11.90 10.63
C PHE A 55 2.49 -13.35 11.12
N CYS A 56 3.59 -14.07 11.38
CA CYS A 56 3.48 -15.35 12.06
C CYS A 56 2.99 -15.16 13.50
N LEU A 57 3.42 -14.12 14.21
CA LEU A 57 2.91 -13.81 15.55
C LEU A 57 1.46 -13.34 15.48
N LEU A 58 1.20 -12.33 14.66
CA LEU A 58 -0.09 -11.64 14.57
C LEU A 58 -1.25 -12.58 14.19
N MET A 59 -0.99 -13.60 13.38
CA MET A 59 -2.00 -14.58 12.97
C MET A 59 -2.08 -15.83 13.85
N SER A 60 -1.15 -16.00 14.81
CA SER A 60 -1.12 -17.18 15.66
C SER A 60 -2.30 -17.18 16.65
N SER A 61 -3.00 -18.31 16.77
CA SER A 61 -4.24 -18.39 17.54
C SER A 61 -4.06 -18.51 19.07
N GLY A 62 -2.83 -18.73 19.55
CA GLY A 62 -2.55 -18.99 20.97
C GLY A 62 -1.67 -17.94 21.64
N ILE A 63 -1.48 -16.78 21.00
CA ILE A 63 -0.69 -15.68 21.53
C ILE A 63 -1.55 -14.42 21.66
N CYS A 64 -1.30 -13.63 22.70
CA CYS A 64 -1.91 -12.32 22.89
C CYS A 64 -0.79 -11.28 23.01
N GLN A 65 -0.97 -10.15 22.35
CA GLN A 65 -0.13 -8.97 22.53
C GLN A 65 -0.54 -8.31 23.86
N ARG A 66 0.37 -8.29 24.83
CA ARG A 66 0.08 -7.81 26.20
C ARG A 66 1.09 -6.79 26.72
N GLY A 67 2.25 -6.69 26.08
CA GLY A 67 3.23 -5.65 26.36
C GLY A 67 2.88 -4.35 25.64
N GLU A 68 3.64 -3.32 25.96
CA GLU A 68 3.58 -2.02 25.28
C GLU A 68 4.18 -2.11 23.87
N GLU A 69 3.92 -1.12 23.01
CA GLU A 69 4.36 -1.15 21.60
C GLU A 69 5.88 -1.26 21.42
N ASP A 70 6.67 -0.74 22.36
CA ASP A 70 8.13 -0.74 22.35
C ASP A 70 8.74 -1.97 23.05
N GLU A 71 7.93 -2.84 23.66
CA GLU A 71 8.40 -4.03 24.34
C GLU A 71 8.60 -5.23 23.39
N ASP A 72 9.73 -5.92 23.54
CA ASP A 72 10.08 -7.17 22.85
C ASP A 72 9.87 -7.14 21.32
N VAL A 73 8.75 -7.70 20.84
CA VAL A 73 8.38 -7.74 19.42
C VAL A 73 7.03 -7.05 19.27
N HIS A 74 7.04 -5.71 19.23
CA HIS A 74 5.81 -4.91 19.15
C HIS A 74 4.76 -5.31 20.20
N GLY A 75 5.13 -5.44 21.48
CA GLY A 75 4.22 -5.86 22.56
C GLY A 75 3.92 -7.36 22.64
N PHE A 76 4.48 -8.19 21.76
CA PHE A 76 4.49 -9.64 21.93
C PHE A 76 5.66 -10.06 22.82
N LEU A 77 5.36 -10.37 24.08
CA LEU A 77 6.35 -10.77 25.07
C LEU A 77 7.07 -12.07 24.68
N VAL A 78 8.39 -12.12 24.84
CA VAL A 78 9.24 -13.26 24.47
C VAL A 78 8.74 -14.58 25.08
N ASP A 79 8.29 -14.55 26.32
CA ASP A 79 7.78 -15.74 27.00
C ASP A 79 6.49 -16.26 26.39
N ASP A 80 5.62 -15.37 25.89
CA ASP A 80 4.39 -15.75 25.20
C ASP A 80 4.69 -16.28 23.79
N ILE A 81 5.69 -15.69 23.11
CA ILE A 81 6.19 -16.24 21.84
C ILE A 81 6.72 -17.66 22.04
N LYS A 82 7.55 -17.89 23.08
CA LYS A 82 8.07 -19.23 23.40
C LYS A 82 6.95 -20.21 23.76
N LYS A 83 5.93 -19.79 24.52
CA LYS A 83 4.75 -20.62 24.81
C LYS A 83 4.02 -21.00 23.53
N GLU A 84 3.83 -20.06 22.61
CA GLU A 84 3.15 -20.30 21.34
C GLU A 84 3.94 -21.24 20.41
N ILE A 85 5.27 -21.13 20.40
CA ILE A 85 6.15 -22.07 19.70
C ILE A 85 5.99 -23.49 20.27
N ARG A 86 5.95 -23.65 21.60
CA ARG A 86 5.75 -24.97 22.24
C ARG A 86 4.34 -25.53 22.00
N ARG A 87 3.32 -24.68 21.90
CA ARG A 87 1.94 -25.09 21.59
C ARG A 87 1.85 -25.57 20.14
N SER A 88 2.28 -24.73 19.21
CA SER A 88 2.19 -24.99 17.77
C SER A 88 3.07 -26.17 17.33
N SER A 89 4.17 -26.48 18.04
CA SER A 89 5.03 -27.65 17.73
C SER A 89 4.30 -28.99 17.81
N ARG A 90 3.14 -29.04 18.47
CA ARG A 90 2.28 -30.24 18.58
C ARG A 90 1.18 -30.28 17.51
N LEU A 91 0.99 -29.20 16.76
CA LEU A 91 -0.10 -29.03 15.80
C LEU A 91 0.40 -29.23 14.38
N ARG A 92 -0.33 -30.05 13.62
CA ARG A 92 0.02 -30.41 12.24
C ARG A 92 -0.67 -29.48 11.25
N CYS A 93 0.09 -28.91 10.33
CA CYS A 93 -0.41 -28.10 9.23
C CYS A 93 -1.25 -28.95 8.28
N MET A 94 -2.47 -28.52 7.98
CA MET A 94 -3.36 -29.24 7.08
C MET A 94 -2.93 -29.16 5.61
N HIS A 95 -2.13 -28.16 5.24
CA HIS A 95 -1.57 -28.01 3.91
C HIS A 95 -0.31 -28.87 3.72
N CYS A 96 0.80 -28.52 4.40
CA CYS A 96 2.10 -29.17 4.18
C CYS A 96 2.34 -30.42 5.05
N LYS A 97 1.41 -30.78 5.94
CA LYS A 97 1.44 -31.95 6.84
C LYS A 97 2.58 -31.97 7.88
N LYS A 98 3.42 -30.93 7.95
CA LYS A 98 4.47 -30.76 8.98
C LYS A 98 3.90 -30.15 10.28
N VAL A 99 4.61 -30.34 11.40
CA VAL A 99 4.24 -29.74 12.69
C VAL A 99 4.64 -28.26 12.78
N GLY A 100 4.17 -27.53 13.79
CA GLY A 100 4.44 -26.10 13.97
C GLY A 100 3.34 -25.18 13.47
N ALA A 101 2.15 -25.71 13.16
CA ALA A 101 1.04 -24.90 12.67
C ALA A 101 0.44 -24.06 13.80
N SER A 102 0.63 -22.74 13.73
CA SER A 102 0.16 -21.80 14.76
C SER A 102 -1.13 -21.06 14.40
N VAL A 103 -1.48 -20.98 13.11
CA VAL A 103 -2.64 -20.25 12.61
C VAL A 103 -3.83 -21.21 12.48
N GLY A 104 -4.85 -20.99 13.30
CA GLY A 104 -6.10 -21.74 13.30
C GLY A 104 -7.29 -20.92 12.83
N CYS A 105 -8.29 -21.57 12.26
CA CYS A 105 -9.51 -20.88 11.85
C CYS A 105 -10.27 -20.29 13.06
N SER A 106 -10.69 -19.04 12.99
CA SER A 106 -11.42 -18.34 14.07
C SER A 106 -12.81 -18.94 14.38
N ILE A 107 -13.36 -19.76 13.49
CA ILE A 107 -14.59 -20.53 13.77
C ILE A 107 -14.27 -21.70 14.71
N LYS A 108 -14.78 -21.66 15.95
CA LYS A 108 -14.49 -22.66 17.01
C LYS A 108 -14.67 -24.13 16.61
N ARG A 109 -15.64 -24.44 15.73
CA ARG A 109 -15.89 -25.82 15.23
C ARG A 109 -14.95 -26.22 14.10
N CYS A 110 -14.25 -25.27 13.49
CA CYS A 110 -13.31 -25.52 12.41
C CYS A 110 -11.96 -25.97 12.99
N ARG A 111 -11.46 -27.12 12.52
CA ARG A 111 -10.16 -27.66 12.94
C ARG A 111 -9.03 -27.33 11.98
N GLN A 112 -9.26 -26.37 11.07
CA GLN A 112 -8.26 -25.96 10.10
C GLN A 112 -7.10 -25.26 10.82
N MET A 113 -5.91 -25.85 10.71
CA MET A 113 -4.65 -25.36 11.27
C MET A 113 -3.58 -25.34 10.19
N VAL A 114 -2.86 -24.24 10.04
CA VAL A 114 -1.81 -24.05 9.04
C VAL A 114 -0.62 -23.27 9.62
N HIS A 115 0.54 -23.38 8.99
CA HIS A 115 1.58 -22.35 9.15
C HIS A 115 1.09 -21.07 8.46
N MET A 116 1.50 -19.89 8.94
CA MET A 116 1.08 -18.63 8.30
C MET A 116 1.37 -18.58 6.79
N PRO A 117 2.59 -18.92 6.29
CA PRO A 117 2.85 -18.95 4.86
C PRO A 117 1.97 -19.93 4.07
N CYS A 118 1.67 -21.10 4.66
CA CYS A 118 0.76 -22.08 4.07
C CYS A 118 -0.69 -21.60 4.08
N GLY A 119 -1.07 -20.78 5.06
CA GLY A 119 -2.37 -20.12 5.09
C GLY A 119 -2.56 -19.22 3.88
N LEU A 120 -1.57 -18.39 3.55
CA LEU A 120 -1.61 -17.55 2.35
C LEU A 120 -1.78 -18.36 1.06
N GLU A 121 -1.05 -19.48 0.95
CA GLU A 121 -1.16 -20.45 -0.17
C GLU A 121 -2.53 -21.15 -0.22
N GLN A 122 -3.32 -21.09 0.85
CA GLN A 122 -4.66 -21.69 0.97
C GLN A 122 -5.77 -20.65 1.12
N GLU A 123 -5.47 -19.39 0.78
CA GLU A 123 -6.42 -18.27 0.85
C GLU A 123 -7.01 -18.08 2.26
N PHE A 124 -6.22 -18.38 3.30
CA PHE A 124 -6.54 -17.85 4.63
C PHE A 124 -6.43 -16.34 4.58
N ILE A 125 -7.44 -15.69 5.12
CA ILE A 125 -7.44 -14.24 5.24
C ILE A 125 -6.97 -13.81 6.62
N PHE A 126 -6.53 -12.55 6.72
CA PHE A 126 -6.24 -11.89 7.99
C PHE A 126 -7.47 -11.96 8.92
N GLN A 127 -7.27 -11.97 10.25
CA GLN A 127 -8.24 -12.46 11.26
C GLN A 127 -8.45 -13.98 11.28
N SER A 128 -7.60 -14.72 10.57
CA SER A 128 -7.48 -16.18 10.63
C SER A 128 -8.75 -16.92 10.24
N PHE A 129 -9.42 -16.52 9.16
CA PHE A 129 -10.49 -17.33 8.55
C PHE A 129 -9.93 -18.20 7.42
N CYS A 130 -10.28 -19.49 7.40
CA CYS A 130 -9.95 -20.38 6.29
C CYS A 130 -10.85 -20.10 5.09
N LYS A 131 -10.46 -20.54 3.88
CA LYS A 131 -11.25 -20.36 2.64
C LYS A 131 -12.75 -20.69 2.76
N LYS A 132 -13.12 -21.70 3.56
CA LYS A 132 -14.53 -22.11 3.77
C LYS A 132 -15.32 -21.17 4.67
N HIS A 133 -14.65 -20.43 5.54
CA HIS A 133 -15.26 -19.53 6.52
C HIS A 133 -14.86 -18.07 6.30
N ALA A 134 -14.07 -17.79 5.26
CA ALA A 134 -13.75 -16.43 4.86
C ALA A 134 -15.05 -15.72 4.43
N PRO A 135 -15.24 -14.46 4.82
CA PRO A 135 -16.34 -13.66 4.33
C PRO A 135 -16.20 -13.45 2.82
N SER A 136 -17.33 -13.21 2.18
CA SER A 136 -17.42 -12.81 0.79
C SER A 136 -18.17 -11.50 0.66
N GLN A 137 -17.86 -10.78 -0.42
CA GLN A 137 -18.62 -9.60 -0.83
C GLN A 137 -19.81 -10.04 -1.69
N SER A 138 -20.89 -9.26 -1.68
CA SER A 138 -22.02 -9.42 -2.57
C SER A 138 -22.07 -8.32 -3.63
N CYS A 139 -22.57 -8.66 -4.81
CA CYS A 139 -22.87 -7.71 -5.87
C CYS A 139 -24.33 -7.82 -6.27
N VAL A 140 -25.06 -6.71 -6.19
CA VAL A 140 -26.49 -6.65 -6.53
C VAL A 140 -26.70 -6.43 -8.02
N SER A 141 -25.74 -5.79 -8.70
CA SER A 141 -25.78 -5.48 -10.12
C SER A 141 -24.56 -6.01 -10.85
N SER A 142 -24.77 -6.49 -12.09
CA SER A 142 -23.68 -6.77 -13.01
C SER A 142 -23.03 -5.46 -13.45
N PRO A 143 -21.72 -5.29 -13.28
CA PRO A 143 -21.04 -4.10 -13.77
C PRO A 143 -21.00 -4.07 -15.30
N SER A 144 -21.06 -2.88 -15.89
CA SER A 144 -20.75 -2.67 -17.30
C SER A 144 -19.25 -2.89 -17.54
N LEU A 145 -18.91 -3.65 -18.58
CA LEU A 145 -17.54 -4.03 -18.94
C LEU A 145 -16.95 -3.11 -20.02
N PRO A 146 -15.62 -2.92 -20.07
CA PRO A 146 -14.60 -3.46 -19.16
C PRO A 146 -14.29 -2.55 -17.96
N LEU A 147 -13.93 -3.15 -16.82
CA LEU A 147 -13.48 -2.45 -15.61
C LEU A 147 -11.95 -2.55 -15.45
N SER A 148 -11.36 -1.57 -14.79
CA SER A 148 -9.94 -1.55 -14.42
C SER A 148 -9.77 -1.47 -12.91
N CYS A 149 -8.65 -1.99 -12.42
CA CYS A 149 -8.26 -1.84 -11.03
C CYS A 149 -8.10 -0.36 -10.69
N SER A 150 -8.82 0.16 -9.70
CA SER A 150 -8.72 1.57 -9.31
C SER A 150 -7.42 1.92 -8.57
N VAL A 151 -6.48 0.98 -8.44
CA VAL A 151 -5.12 1.19 -7.88
C VAL A 151 -4.06 1.10 -8.98
N CYS A 152 -3.94 -0.04 -9.69
CA CYS A 152 -2.91 -0.21 -10.72
C CYS A 152 -3.34 0.18 -12.13
N LEU A 153 -4.64 0.44 -12.35
CA LEU A 153 -5.25 0.77 -13.64
C LEU A 153 -5.20 -0.34 -14.70
N GLU A 154 -4.73 -1.54 -14.34
CA GLU A 154 -4.77 -2.72 -15.20
C GLU A 154 -6.19 -3.32 -15.29
N PRO A 155 -6.51 -4.04 -16.38
CA PRO A 155 -7.81 -4.69 -16.55
C PRO A 155 -8.16 -5.62 -15.39
N ILE A 156 -9.44 -5.64 -15.00
CA ILE A 156 -9.99 -6.56 -14.02
C ILE A 156 -11.23 -7.22 -14.58
N GLU A 157 -11.31 -8.54 -14.40
CA GLU A 157 -12.56 -9.26 -14.53
C GLU A 157 -13.38 -9.03 -13.24
N PRO A 158 -14.57 -8.39 -13.32
CA PRO A 158 -15.31 -7.94 -12.15
C PRO A 158 -16.15 -9.06 -11.54
N VAL A 159 -15.51 -10.19 -11.29
CA VAL A 159 -16.08 -11.35 -10.60
C VAL A 159 -15.50 -11.38 -9.20
N LEU A 160 -16.35 -11.11 -8.21
CA LEU A 160 -15.94 -11.11 -6.81
C LEU A 160 -15.35 -12.48 -6.43
N SER A 161 -14.17 -12.45 -5.83
CA SER A 161 -13.42 -13.63 -5.43
C SER A 161 -12.41 -13.26 -4.34
N TYR A 162 -11.61 -14.22 -3.87
CA TYR A 162 -10.47 -13.90 -3.00
C TYR A 162 -9.56 -12.84 -3.64
N ASN A 163 -9.34 -12.91 -4.96
CA ASN A 163 -8.41 -12.06 -5.69
C ASN A 163 -9.01 -10.72 -6.14
N VAL A 164 -10.34 -10.58 -6.16
CA VAL A 164 -11.03 -9.41 -6.71
C VAL A 164 -12.01 -8.86 -5.69
N LEU A 165 -11.76 -7.63 -5.27
CA LEU A 165 -12.54 -6.90 -4.26
C LEU A 165 -13.17 -5.65 -4.86
N LYS A 166 -14.23 -5.14 -4.21
CA LYS A 166 -14.89 -3.87 -4.55
C LYS A 166 -15.04 -2.97 -3.34
N CYS A 167 -15.20 -1.68 -3.61
CA CYS A 167 -15.60 -0.73 -2.58
C CYS A 167 -17.07 -0.97 -2.20
N PRO A 168 -17.43 -0.96 -0.89
CA PRO A 168 -18.83 -1.07 -0.47
C PRO A 168 -19.61 0.24 -0.69
N ALA A 169 -18.93 1.40 -0.68
CA ALA A 169 -19.54 2.72 -0.70
C ALA A 169 -19.80 3.27 -2.12
N CYS A 170 -19.29 2.62 -3.17
CA CYS A 170 -19.50 3.07 -4.54
C CYS A 170 -19.46 1.91 -5.54
N HIS A 171 -20.15 2.06 -6.68
CA HIS A 171 -20.23 1.02 -7.71
C HIS A 171 -19.02 0.96 -8.66
N GLY A 172 -18.21 2.03 -8.71
CA GLY A 172 -17.16 2.18 -9.72
C GLY A 172 -15.79 1.63 -9.35
N SER A 173 -15.56 1.25 -8.08
CA SER A 173 -14.23 0.84 -7.62
C SER A 173 -14.07 -0.65 -7.44
N TRP A 174 -13.15 -1.21 -8.22
CA TRP A 174 -12.77 -2.61 -8.26
C TRP A 174 -11.26 -2.75 -8.12
N PHE A 175 -10.81 -3.83 -7.50
CA PHE A 175 -9.41 -3.96 -7.12
C PHE A 175 -8.91 -5.40 -7.15
N HIS A 176 -7.66 -5.56 -7.58
CA HIS A 176 -6.89 -6.75 -7.27
C HIS A 176 -6.58 -6.74 -5.78
N ARG A 177 -6.80 -7.87 -5.08
CA ARG A 177 -6.51 -8.01 -3.65
C ARG A 177 -5.09 -7.58 -3.31
N ASN A 178 -4.13 -8.01 -4.12
CA ASN A 178 -2.73 -7.66 -3.95
C ASN A 178 -2.51 -6.14 -4.07
N CYS A 179 -3.15 -5.48 -5.04
CA CYS A 179 -3.04 -4.02 -5.18
C CYS A 179 -3.62 -3.30 -3.95
N VAL A 180 -4.76 -3.75 -3.42
CA VAL A 180 -5.32 -3.19 -2.18
C VAL A 180 -4.38 -3.41 -1.00
N GLN A 181 -3.79 -4.60 -0.87
CA GLN A 181 -2.87 -4.90 0.23
C GLN A 181 -1.60 -4.04 0.19
N HIS A 182 -1.01 -3.82 -1.00
CA HIS A 182 0.12 -2.91 -1.17
C HIS A 182 -0.28 -1.45 -0.89
N TYR A 183 -1.47 -1.04 -1.36
CA TYR A 183 -1.99 0.29 -1.07
C TYR A 183 -2.21 0.51 0.43
N ALA A 184 -2.80 -0.46 1.15
CA ALA A 184 -2.96 -0.41 2.60
C ALA A 184 -1.60 -0.31 3.30
N HIS A 185 -0.62 -1.10 2.86
CA HIS A 185 0.73 -1.06 3.42
C HIS A 185 1.42 0.31 3.21
N SER A 186 1.23 0.94 2.05
CA SER A 186 1.83 2.25 1.76
C SER A 186 1.09 3.39 2.45
N ALA A 187 -0.24 3.40 2.43
CA ALA A 187 -1.07 4.49 2.92
C ALA A 187 -1.39 4.45 4.41
N ALA A 188 -1.25 3.27 5.03
CA ALA A 188 -1.56 3.02 6.43
C ALA A 188 -2.96 3.49 6.86
N MET A 189 -3.24 3.45 8.17
CA MET A 189 -4.59 3.69 8.70
C MET A 189 -5.15 5.09 8.35
N PHE A 190 -4.32 6.13 8.27
CA PHE A 190 -4.83 7.50 8.08
C PHE A 190 -5.27 7.78 6.66
N PHE A 191 -4.51 7.33 5.65
CA PHE A 191 -4.73 7.68 4.24
C PHE A 191 -5.34 6.55 3.40
N PHE A 192 -5.50 5.35 3.94
CA PHE A 192 -6.11 4.24 3.22
C PHE A 192 -7.64 4.42 3.11
N LYS A 193 -8.09 4.88 1.93
CA LYS A 193 -9.49 5.18 1.60
C LYS A 193 -9.78 4.82 0.15
N CYS A 194 -11.05 4.73 -0.23
CA CYS A 194 -11.40 4.40 -1.61
C CYS A 194 -10.79 5.42 -2.59
N THR A 195 -10.04 4.96 -3.60
CA THR A 195 -9.36 5.83 -4.58
C THR A 195 -10.32 6.61 -5.48
N LEU A 196 -11.59 6.22 -5.56
CA LEU A 196 -12.59 6.89 -6.39
C LEU A 196 -13.56 7.78 -5.61
N CYS A 197 -14.14 7.29 -4.51
CA CYS A 197 -15.15 8.03 -3.76
C CYS A 197 -14.61 8.70 -2.49
N ASN A 198 -13.33 8.48 -2.15
CA ASN A 198 -12.69 8.97 -0.93
C ASN A 198 -13.35 8.53 0.38
N ASN A 199 -14.34 7.62 0.35
CA ASN A 199 -14.90 7.06 1.57
C ASN A 199 -13.82 6.26 2.31
N LYS A 200 -13.58 6.63 3.57
CA LYS A 200 -12.61 5.97 4.45
C LYS A 200 -13.29 4.86 5.25
N ASP A 201 -14.31 5.20 6.03
CA ASP A 201 -14.83 4.32 7.08
C ASP A 201 -15.38 2.98 6.55
N GLN A 202 -16.30 3.01 5.57
CA GLN A 202 -16.86 1.78 5.02
C GLN A 202 -15.81 1.00 4.23
N PHE A 203 -14.93 1.71 3.51
CA PHE A 203 -13.85 1.07 2.77
C PHE A 203 -12.89 0.33 3.70
N GLN A 204 -12.41 0.96 4.77
CA GLN A 204 -11.51 0.34 5.74
C GLN A 204 -12.16 -0.85 6.43
N GLN A 205 -13.40 -0.68 6.91
CA GLN A 205 -14.15 -1.75 7.57
C GLN A 205 -14.31 -2.98 6.67
N GLU A 206 -14.67 -2.76 5.40
CA GLU A 206 -14.86 -3.85 4.44
C GLU A 206 -13.53 -4.49 4.03
N MET A 207 -12.47 -3.71 3.80
CA MET A 207 -11.15 -4.26 3.47
C MET A 207 -10.59 -5.09 4.64
N LEU A 208 -10.74 -4.63 5.88
CA LEU A 208 -10.39 -5.39 7.09
C LEU A 208 -11.21 -6.68 7.19
N ARG A 209 -12.53 -6.61 6.97
CA ARG A 209 -13.42 -7.78 6.96
C ARG A 209 -12.98 -8.79 5.89
N MET A 210 -12.60 -8.32 4.71
CA MET A 210 -12.07 -9.16 3.63
C MET A 210 -10.62 -9.63 3.87
N GLY A 211 -10.03 -9.25 5.01
CA GLY A 211 -8.72 -9.65 5.52
C GLY A 211 -7.54 -8.99 4.82
N ILE A 212 -7.70 -7.73 4.41
CA ILE A 212 -6.60 -6.83 4.10
C ILE A 212 -5.99 -6.36 5.42
N CYS A 213 -4.69 -6.51 5.59
CA CYS A 213 -3.99 -5.96 6.74
C CYS A 213 -3.75 -4.45 6.52
N ILE A 214 -4.21 -3.62 7.46
CA ILE A 214 -3.97 -2.17 7.46
C ILE A 214 -3.05 -1.86 8.65
N PRO A 215 -1.79 -1.45 8.43
CA PRO A 215 -0.88 -1.16 9.52
C PRO A 215 -1.24 0.17 10.21
N GLU A 216 -1.09 0.21 11.53
CA GLU A 216 -1.23 1.41 12.36
C GLU A 216 0.13 2.08 12.48
N ARG A 217 0.44 2.95 11.51
CA ARG A 217 1.65 3.77 11.45
C ARG A 217 1.43 4.93 10.49
N ASP A 218 2.41 5.83 10.40
CA ASP A 218 2.43 6.86 9.37
C ASP A 218 2.54 6.24 7.97
N ALA A 219 2.05 6.99 6.97
CA ALA A 219 2.16 6.53 5.59
C ALA A 219 3.63 6.46 5.19
N ALA A 220 3.96 5.50 4.32
CA ALA A 220 5.35 5.26 3.93
C ALA A 220 6.03 6.51 3.35
N TRP A 221 5.27 7.33 2.61
CA TRP A 221 5.77 8.58 2.02
C TRP A 221 5.94 9.73 3.03
N GLU A 222 5.45 9.62 4.26
CA GLU A 222 5.71 10.62 5.30
C GLU A 222 7.08 10.41 5.95
N LEU A 223 7.65 9.22 5.81
CA LEU A 223 8.95 8.83 6.34
C LEU A 223 10.09 9.00 5.32
N GLU A 224 9.78 9.33 4.06
CA GLU A 224 10.78 9.58 3.02
C GLU A 224 11.46 10.94 3.24
N GLU A 225 12.80 10.95 3.33
CA GLU A 225 13.57 12.19 3.40
C GLU A 225 13.28 13.06 2.16
N ASN A 226 12.96 14.34 2.37
CA ASN A 226 12.53 15.26 1.32
C ASN A 226 11.32 14.81 0.50
N ALA A 227 10.39 14.00 1.07
CA ALA A 227 9.16 13.56 0.40
C ALA A 227 8.38 14.68 -0.32
N TYR A 228 8.46 15.91 0.23
CA TYR A 228 7.75 17.08 -0.27
C TYR A 228 8.63 18.05 -1.09
N GLY A 229 9.92 17.77 -1.26
CA GLY A 229 10.86 18.66 -1.95
C GLY A 229 10.44 18.96 -3.39
N ASP A 230 9.92 17.95 -4.09
CA ASP A 230 9.38 18.10 -5.44
C ASP A 230 8.10 18.94 -5.50
N LEU A 231 7.31 18.98 -4.42
CA LEU A 231 6.08 19.79 -4.37
C LEU A 231 6.38 21.29 -4.30
N LEU A 232 7.56 21.63 -3.78
CA LEU A 232 8.08 22.99 -3.76
C LEU A 232 8.63 23.40 -5.13
N GLN A 233 8.91 22.44 -6.02
CA GLN A 233 9.35 22.74 -7.39
C GLN A 233 8.17 23.19 -8.25
N VAL A 234 8.08 24.50 -8.42
CA VAL A 234 7.13 25.11 -9.35
C VAL A 234 7.61 24.87 -10.78
N TYR A 235 6.73 24.35 -11.64
CA TYR A 235 7.04 24.18 -13.06
C TYR A 235 7.39 25.52 -13.72
N GLN A 236 8.62 25.63 -14.23
CA GLN A 236 9.20 26.87 -14.76
C GLN A 236 9.73 26.71 -16.19
N HIS A 237 9.03 25.95 -17.03
CA HIS A 237 9.43 25.72 -18.43
C HIS A 237 8.31 26.10 -19.41
N CYS A 238 8.67 26.61 -20.58
CA CYS A 238 7.74 26.90 -21.67
C CYS A 238 7.71 25.75 -22.68
N ASP A 239 6.56 25.08 -22.74
CA ASP A 239 6.27 23.90 -23.58
C ASP A 239 5.61 24.26 -24.91
N ALA A 240 5.49 25.55 -25.23
CA ALA A 240 5.00 25.96 -26.54
C ALA A 240 5.89 25.38 -27.64
N VAL A 241 5.28 24.77 -28.67
CA VAL A 241 5.99 24.18 -29.82
C VAL A 241 7.02 25.18 -30.36
N ASN A 242 6.57 26.41 -30.61
CA ASN A 242 7.41 27.54 -31.02
C ASN A 242 7.55 28.54 -29.87
N CYS A 243 8.65 28.44 -29.10
CA CYS A 243 8.95 29.39 -28.04
C CYS A 243 9.46 30.72 -28.62
N ARG A 244 8.82 31.82 -28.24
CA ARG A 244 9.17 33.19 -28.68
C ARG A 244 10.26 33.86 -27.82
N SER A 245 10.75 33.19 -26.78
CA SER A 245 11.79 33.73 -25.90
C SER A 245 13.18 33.44 -26.48
N GLN A 246 13.94 34.50 -26.77
CA GLN A 246 15.34 34.38 -27.21
C GLN A 246 16.29 34.00 -26.07
N LYS A 247 15.91 34.29 -24.82
CA LYS A 247 16.70 33.97 -23.61
C LYS A 247 16.46 32.55 -23.10
N GLY A 248 15.77 31.73 -23.89
CA GLY A 248 15.45 30.34 -23.58
C GLY A 248 14.10 30.12 -22.91
N ARG A 249 13.77 28.84 -22.71
CA ARG A 249 12.44 28.38 -22.29
C ARG A 249 12.16 28.51 -20.79
N LYS A 250 13.21 28.62 -19.96
CA LYS A 250 13.11 28.83 -18.50
C LYS A 250 13.17 30.31 -18.08
N TYR A 251 13.47 31.20 -19.02
CA TYR A 251 13.52 32.64 -18.74
C TYR A 251 12.13 33.15 -18.36
N SER A 252 12.04 33.92 -17.28
CA SER A 252 10.79 34.53 -16.81
C SER A 252 10.95 36.04 -16.65
N SER A 253 10.02 36.81 -17.20
CA SER A 253 9.91 38.26 -17.07
C SER A 253 8.45 38.68 -17.25
N GLN A 254 8.06 39.94 -17.03
CA GLN A 254 6.64 40.35 -17.12
C GLN A 254 5.88 39.86 -18.37
N TYR A 255 6.46 39.99 -19.57
CA TYR A 255 5.87 39.50 -20.82
C TYR A 255 6.20 38.05 -21.19
N PHE A 256 7.22 37.48 -20.55
CA PHE A 256 7.65 36.09 -20.71
C PHE A 256 7.44 35.33 -19.39
N GLU A 257 6.39 35.68 -18.64
CA GLU A 257 6.08 34.96 -17.42
C GLU A 257 5.55 33.60 -17.82
N ILE A 258 6.00 32.57 -17.12
CA ILE A 258 5.57 31.19 -17.38
C ILE A 258 4.26 30.97 -16.63
N VAL A 259 3.17 30.91 -17.40
CA VAL A 259 1.83 30.58 -16.92
C VAL A 259 1.66 29.07 -16.99
N ARG A 260 1.31 28.46 -15.86
CA ARG A 260 1.09 27.00 -15.74
C ARG A 260 -0.30 26.61 -16.17
N CYS A 261 -0.44 25.38 -16.65
CA CYS A 261 -1.75 24.80 -16.95
C CYS A 261 -2.59 24.74 -15.67
N LYS A 262 -3.79 25.32 -15.69
CA LYS A 262 -4.71 25.36 -14.56
C LYS A 262 -5.16 23.97 -14.08
N LEU A 263 -5.16 22.97 -14.97
CA LEU A 263 -5.67 21.63 -14.68
C LEU A 263 -4.57 20.68 -14.16
N CYS A 264 -3.41 20.63 -14.82
CA CYS A 264 -2.36 19.68 -14.43
C CYS A 264 -1.18 20.31 -13.68
N GLY A 265 -0.97 21.63 -13.77
CA GLY A 265 0.20 22.31 -13.19
C GLY A 265 1.57 21.89 -13.75
N SER A 266 1.64 20.82 -14.55
CA SER A 266 2.85 20.14 -15.04
C SER A 266 3.28 20.56 -16.46
N ARG A 267 2.57 21.53 -17.03
CA ARG A 267 2.91 22.17 -18.31
C ARG A 267 2.90 23.68 -18.10
N GLY A 268 3.74 24.37 -18.86
CA GLY A 268 3.85 25.82 -18.80
C GLY A 268 3.94 26.44 -20.18
N THR A 269 3.54 27.70 -20.30
CA THR A 269 3.74 28.51 -21.50
C THR A 269 4.14 29.91 -21.10
N HIS A 270 4.99 30.55 -21.89
CA HIS A 270 5.15 32.00 -21.74
C HIS A 270 3.87 32.70 -22.18
N ARG A 271 3.51 33.80 -21.49
CA ARG A 271 2.38 34.66 -21.90
C ARG A 271 2.39 34.95 -23.40
N LYS A 272 3.52 35.44 -23.92
CA LYS A 272 3.70 35.72 -25.36
C LYS A 272 3.62 34.48 -26.27
N CYS A 273 3.95 33.29 -25.79
CA CYS A 273 3.91 32.06 -26.61
C CYS A 273 2.48 31.54 -26.81
N SER A 274 1.56 31.87 -25.91
CA SER A 274 0.14 31.51 -26.01
C SER A 274 -0.79 32.71 -26.14
N ASN A 275 -0.26 33.88 -26.53
CA ASN A 275 -1.02 35.13 -26.71
C ASN A 275 -1.87 35.53 -25.50
N LEU A 276 -1.39 35.25 -24.28
CA LEU A 276 -2.09 35.60 -23.04
C LEU A 276 -1.88 37.08 -22.69
N LYS A 277 -2.93 37.73 -22.17
CA LYS A 277 -2.83 39.09 -21.62
C LYS A 277 -2.07 39.09 -20.29
N LEU A 278 -1.63 40.27 -19.82
CA LEU A 278 -0.83 40.40 -18.58
C LEU A 278 -1.55 39.93 -17.31
N TYR A 279 -2.88 40.06 -17.25
CA TYR A 279 -3.70 39.66 -16.10
C TYR A 279 -4.28 38.24 -16.23
N GLU A 280 -4.04 37.57 -17.36
CA GLU A 280 -4.67 36.29 -17.66
C GLU A 280 -3.82 35.13 -17.15
N SER A 281 -4.35 34.32 -16.24
CA SER A 281 -3.68 33.13 -15.68
C SER A 281 -4.42 31.82 -15.99
N ASN A 282 -5.56 31.89 -16.66
CA ASN A 282 -6.43 30.75 -16.96
C ASN A 282 -6.00 30.00 -18.24
N TRP A 283 -4.73 29.60 -18.32
CA TRP A 283 -4.26 28.80 -19.46
C TRP A 283 -4.46 27.30 -19.21
N ILE A 284 -4.85 26.57 -20.25
CA ILE A 284 -5.00 25.10 -20.25
C ILE A 284 -4.17 24.54 -21.40
N CYS A 285 -3.32 23.54 -21.12
CA CYS A 285 -2.49 22.91 -22.15
C CYS A 285 -3.33 22.07 -23.13
N ALA A 286 -2.76 21.74 -24.29
CA ALA A 286 -3.44 20.96 -25.31
C ALA A 286 -3.92 19.59 -24.79
N ASP A 287 -3.06 18.88 -24.03
CA ASP A 287 -3.38 17.58 -23.44
C ASP A 287 -4.62 17.67 -22.54
N CYS A 288 -4.69 18.67 -21.66
CA CYS A 288 -5.82 18.86 -20.76
C CYS A 288 -7.08 19.36 -21.48
N LYS A 289 -6.96 20.17 -22.55
CA LYS A 289 -8.11 20.55 -23.39
C LYS A 289 -8.71 19.33 -24.07
N ALA A 290 -7.88 18.50 -24.71
CA ALA A 290 -8.32 17.26 -25.35
C ALA A 290 -8.98 16.30 -24.34
N ALA A 291 -8.44 16.21 -23.12
CA ALA A 291 -9.01 15.38 -22.05
C ALA A 291 -10.36 15.88 -21.52
N VAL A 292 -10.70 17.15 -21.74
CA VAL A 292 -12.00 17.76 -21.39
C VAL A 292 -12.99 17.67 -22.55
N GLU A 293 -12.52 17.90 -23.78
CA GLU A 293 -13.35 17.97 -24.99
C GLU A 293 -13.70 16.58 -25.57
N GLY A 294 -12.85 15.57 -25.38
CA GLY A 294 -13.06 14.20 -25.89
C GLY A 294 -14.09 13.35 -25.14
N LYS A 295 -15.17 13.96 -24.61
CA LYS A 295 -16.05 13.32 -23.61
C LYS A 295 -17.54 13.49 -23.92
N SER A 296 -18.03 12.74 -24.91
CA SER A 296 -19.32 12.04 -24.78
C SER A 296 -19.06 10.73 -24.02
N GLU A 297 -19.61 10.62 -22.80
CA GLU A 297 -19.81 9.42 -21.97
C GLU A 297 -18.69 8.79 -21.09
N LEU A 298 -17.43 9.26 -21.08
CA LEU A 298 -16.39 8.69 -20.17
C LEU A 298 -15.78 9.68 -19.17
N SER A 299 -16.54 10.70 -18.77
CA SER A 299 -15.96 11.93 -18.23
C SER A 299 -15.69 12.00 -16.74
N GLU A 300 -16.49 11.36 -15.90
CA GLU A 300 -16.40 11.57 -14.44
C GLU A 300 -15.33 10.69 -13.76
N LEU A 301 -15.04 9.51 -14.32
CA LEU A 301 -14.06 8.57 -13.78
C LEU A 301 -12.61 9.00 -14.09
N LEU A 302 -12.33 9.42 -15.33
CA LEU A 302 -10.98 9.85 -15.72
C LEU A 302 -10.56 11.18 -15.08
N PHE A 303 -11.50 12.06 -14.76
CA PHE A 303 -11.20 13.31 -14.05
C PHE A 303 -10.73 13.03 -12.61
N LYS A 304 -11.30 12.02 -11.94
CA LYS A 304 -10.84 11.53 -10.63
C LYS A 304 -9.51 10.77 -10.73
N MET A 305 -9.30 9.97 -11.79
CA MET A 305 -8.06 9.18 -11.97
C MET A 305 -6.82 10.03 -12.34
N CYS A 306 -7.00 11.13 -13.08
CA CYS A 306 -5.89 12.04 -13.40
C CYS A 306 -5.44 12.81 -12.15
N LEU A 307 -6.36 13.08 -11.21
CA LEU A 307 -6.01 13.51 -9.86
C LEU A 307 -5.30 12.38 -9.10
N CYS A 308 -5.70 11.11 -9.19
CA CYS A 308 -5.03 10.00 -8.50
C CYS A 308 -3.56 9.76 -8.86
N ARG A 309 -3.09 10.12 -10.07
CA ARG A 309 -1.64 10.09 -10.40
C ARG A 309 -0.85 11.23 -9.75
N ILE A 310 -1.54 12.28 -9.30
CA ILE A 310 -0.97 13.46 -8.63
C ILE A 310 -1.26 13.42 -7.10
N ILE A 311 -2.26 12.65 -6.63
CA ILE A 311 -2.73 12.63 -5.24
C ILE A 311 -1.70 12.14 -4.20
N PRO A 312 -0.74 11.22 -4.44
CA PRO A 312 0.28 10.95 -3.45
C PRO A 312 1.08 12.23 -3.11
N LYS A 313 1.17 13.14 -4.09
CA LYS A 313 1.90 14.41 -4.02
C LYS A 313 1.01 15.61 -3.64
N LEU A 314 -0.29 15.61 -3.93
CA LEU A 314 -1.21 16.72 -3.57
C LEU A 314 -1.88 16.58 -2.19
N HIS A 315 -1.96 15.39 -1.61
CA HIS A 315 -2.59 15.22 -0.29
C HIS A 315 -1.82 15.93 0.84
N ALA A 316 -0.52 16.18 0.65
CA ALA A 316 0.30 17.01 1.53
C ALA A 316 -0.12 18.49 1.56
N TRP A 317 -0.78 18.99 0.50
CA TRP A 317 -1.20 20.39 0.41
C TRP A 317 -2.50 20.70 1.19
N ILE A 318 -3.40 19.72 1.37
CA ILE A 318 -4.68 19.94 2.07
C ILE A 318 -4.49 20.05 3.59
N VAL A 319 -3.41 19.48 4.13
CA VAL A 319 -3.08 19.50 5.58
C VAL A 319 -2.56 20.87 6.05
N PHE A 320 -2.16 21.78 5.14
CA PHE A 320 -1.51 23.06 5.48
C PHE A 320 -2.29 24.33 5.09
N LEU A 321 -3.62 24.25 4.90
CA LEU A 321 -4.41 25.49 4.99
C LEU A 321 -4.41 25.96 6.46
N PRO A 322 -4.02 27.22 6.76
CA PRO A 322 -3.96 27.71 8.12
C PRO A 322 -5.30 27.54 8.83
N GLN A 323 -5.28 26.88 10.00
CA GLN A 323 -6.41 26.80 10.93
C GLN A 323 -6.66 28.15 11.62
N SER A 324 -6.89 29.21 10.85
CA SER A 324 -7.35 30.50 11.37
C SER A 324 -8.74 30.79 10.83
N GLN A 325 -9.71 29.88 11.06
CA GLN A 325 -11.16 30.12 10.99
C GLN A 325 -11.98 28.85 11.25
N CYS A 326 -11.81 28.17 12.39
CA CYS A 326 -12.84 27.23 12.87
C CYS A 326 -12.84 27.23 14.40
N HIS A 327 -13.76 28.00 14.98
CA HIS A 327 -14.11 27.92 16.38
C HIS A 327 -15.00 26.68 16.55
N CYS A 328 -14.49 25.64 17.22
CA CYS A 328 -15.18 24.72 18.14
C CYS A 328 -14.42 23.38 18.20
N GLN A 329 -13.57 23.21 19.23
CA GLN A 329 -12.87 21.98 19.53
C GLN A 329 -13.25 21.59 20.96
N THR A 330 -14.25 20.72 21.14
CA THR A 330 -14.38 19.93 22.38
C THR A 330 -15.26 18.70 22.16
N ILE A 331 -14.89 17.62 22.85
CA ILE A 331 -15.67 16.42 23.22
C ILE A 331 -15.67 15.26 22.19
N LEU A 332 -14.80 14.26 22.41
CA LEU A 332 -15.18 12.90 22.86
C LEU A 332 -13.95 11.97 22.84
N ASN A 333 -13.08 12.12 23.85
CA ASN A 333 -12.39 10.99 24.44
C ASN A 333 -13.35 10.43 25.50
N HIS A 334 -13.77 9.18 25.37
CA HIS A 334 -14.11 8.21 26.43
C HIS A 334 -14.96 7.08 25.85
N HIS A 335 -14.66 5.85 26.29
CA HIS A 335 -15.40 4.58 26.12
C HIS A 335 -14.88 3.59 25.05
N TRP A 336 -13.90 2.78 25.46
CA TRP A 336 -13.92 1.33 25.26
C TRP A 336 -13.45 0.65 26.55
N LEU A 337 -14.43 0.33 27.41
CA LEU A 337 -14.36 -0.79 28.37
C LEU A 337 -14.96 -2.02 27.69
#